data_AF-A0A1F9BXX4-F1
#
_entry.id   AF-A0A1F9BXX4-F1
#
_cell.length_a   1.000
_cell.length_b   1.000
_cell.length_c   1.000
_cell.angle_alpha   90.00
_cell.angle_beta   90.00
_cell.angle_gamma   90.00
#
_symmetry.space_group_name_H-M   'P 1'
#
loop_
_entity.id
_entity.type
_entity.pdbx_description
1 polymer ?
#
loop_
_entity_poly.entity_id
_entity_poly.type
_entity_poly.pdbx_seq_one_letter_code
_entity_poly.pdbx_strand_id
1 'polypeptide(L)'
;MARFLSLRLYAVGHTLFSRNRKVSRHQRSWGGTLVAALVLATAGVIFISWVWSWSNLHRITMSYRISQAKEIQKQYLEMNRKLRIELSNLTAIHRLEKLALETYGMGPPKPSQVVNLP
;
A
#
# COMPACT_ATOMS: atom_id res chain seq x y z
N MET A 1 -58.24 21.40 -81.66
CA MET A 1 -57.15 20.41 -81.58
C MET A 1 -55.90 21.08 -81.01
N ALA A 2 -55.63 20.96 -79.71
CA ALA A 2 -54.34 21.33 -79.10
C ALA A 2 -54.28 20.77 -77.66
N ARG A 3 -53.71 19.57 -77.46
CA ARG A 3 -53.64 18.98 -76.11
C ARG A 3 -52.59 17.88 -75.92
N PHE A 4 -51.36 18.01 -76.44
CA PHE A 4 -50.33 16.97 -76.26
C PHE A 4 -48.87 17.46 -76.26
N LEU A 5 -48.50 18.43 -75.41
CA LEU A 5 -47.10 18.91 -75.35
C LEU A 5 -46.50 19.12 -73.95
N SER A 6 -47.01 18.47 -72.90
CA SER A 6 -46.48 18.66 -71.53
C SER A 6 -45.96 17.41 -70.82
N LEU A 7 -45.78 16.27 -71.50
CA LEU A 7 -45.47 14.99 -70.82
C LEU A 7 -44.08 14.39 -71.07
N ARG A 8 -43.13 15.14 -71.66
CA ARG A 8 -41.78 14.58 -71.99
C ARG A 8 -40.59 15.11 -71.17
N LEU A 9 -40.80 15.92 -70.13
CA LEU A 9 -39.71 16.44 -69.30
C LEU A 9 -39.49 15.70 -67.96
N TYR A 10 -40.33 14.74 -67.59
CA TYR A 10 -40.19 14.04 -66.29
C TYR A 10 -39.29 12.78 -66.34
N ALA A 11 -38.90 12.32 -67.54
CA ALA A 11 -38.26 11.01 -67.71
C ALA A 11 -36.72 11.05 -67.84
N VAL A 12 -36.07 12.19 -67.63
CA VAL A 12 -34.60 12.32 -67.81
C VAL A 12 -33.81 12.26 -66.49
N GLY A 13 -34.49 12.21 -65.33
CA GLY A 13 -33.83 12.31 -64.01
C GLY A 13 -33.25 11.02 -63.41
N HIS A 14 -33.47 9.82 -63.99
CA HIS A 14 -33.22 8.57 -63.26
C HIS A 14 -32.13 7.65 -63.86
N THR A 15 -31.44 8.05 -64.93
CA THR A 15 -30.45 7.18 -65.60
C THR A 15 -28.98 7.54 -65.33
N LEU A 16 -28.69 8.58 -64.54
CA LEU A 16 -27.30 8.99 -64.25
C LEU A 16 -26.71 8.47 -62.94
N PHE A 17 -27.45 7.67 -62.17
CA PHE A 17 -26.92 7.03 -60.96
C PHE A 17 -26.59 5.56 -61.22
N SER A 18 -25.67 5.30 -62.16
CA SER A 18 -24.94 4.05 -62.17
C SER A 18 -24.08 4.02 -60.91
N ARG A 19 -24.64 3.40 -59.87
CA ARG A 19 -24.02 3.18 -58.58
C ARG A 19 -22.88 2.18 -58.76
N ASN A 20 -21.78 2.64 -59.34
CA ASN A 20 -20.55 1.89 -59.52
C ASN A 20 -19.82 1.82 -58.17
N ARG A 21 -20.39 1.05 -57.24
CA ARG A 21 -19.77 0.73 -55.97
C ARG A 21 -19.48 -0.76 -55.90
N LYS A 22 -18.68 -1.26 -56.84
CA LYS A 22 -17.83 -2.42 -56.56
C LYS A 22 -16.62 -1.94 -55.76
N VAL A 23 -16.87 -1.49 -54.51
CA VAL A 23 -15.81 -1.45 -53.52
C VAL A 23 -15.54 -2.91 -53.17
N SER A 24 -14.52 -3.46 -53.82
CA SER A 24 -13.96 -4.75 -53.46
C SER A 24 -13.50 -4.66 -52.01
N ARG A 25 -14.40 -5.04 -51.09
CA ARG A 25 -14.13 -5.27 -49.67
C ARG A 25 -13.38 -6.59 -49.56
N HIS A 26 -12.18 -6.65 -50.15
CA HIS A 26 -11.31 -7.81 -50.05
C HIS A 26 -9.84 -7.39 -49.97
N GLN A 27 -9.56 -6.42 -49.10
CA GLN A 27 -8.19 -6.08 -48.73
C GLN A 27 -8.09 -6.04 -47.19
N ARG A 28 -7.61 -7.17 -46.64
CA ARG A 28 -6.76 -7.22 -45.43
C ARG A 28 -7.44 -7.07 -44.05
N SER A 29 -8.28 -8.04 -43.68
CA SER A 29 -8.76 -8.21 -42.29
C SER A 29 -7.64 -8.35 -41.25
N TRP A 30 -6.43 -8.73 -41.68
CA TRP A 30 -5.23 -8.82 -40.84
C TRP A 30 -4.77 -7.47 -40.28
N GLY A 31 -5.11 -6.34 -40.91
CA GLY A 31 -4.77 -5.02 -40.37
C GLY A 31 -5.61 -4.67 -39.13
N GLY A 32 -6.91 -5.01 -39.17
CA GLY A 32 -7.83 -4.73 -38.07
C GLY A 32 -7.54 -5.56 -36.83
N THR A 33 -7.14 -6.83 -37.00
CA THR A 33 -6.78 -7.70 -35.87
C THR A 33 -5.50 -7.26 -35.18
N LEU A 34 -4.49 -6.81 -35.94
CA LEU A 34 -3.25 -6.27 -35.37
C LEU A 34 -3.49 -4.97 -34.59
N VAL A 35 -4.30 -4.07 -35.14
CA VAL A 35 -4.68 -2.82 -34.45
C VAL A 35 -5.48 -3.14 -33.18
N ALA A 36 -6.45 -4.06 -33.25
CA ALA A 36 -7.22 -4.48 -32.08
C ALA A 36 -6.32 -5.12 -31.00
N ALA A 37 -5.37 -5.96 -31.38
CA ALA A 37 -4.41 -6.57 -30.46
C ALA A 37 -3.52 -5.51 -29.78
N LEU A 38 -3.06 -4.50 -30.52
CA LEU A 38 -2.23 -3.42 -29.99
C LEU A 38 -3.02 -2.53 -29.02
N VAL A 39 -4.29 -2.24 -29.32
CA VAL A 39 -5.20 -1.52 -28.43
C VAL A 39 -5.46 -2.33 -27.14
N LEU A 40 -5.66 -3.63 -27.26
CA LEU A 40 -5.91 -4.50 -26.11
C LEU A 40 -4.67 -4.62 -25.21
N ALA A 41 -3.49 -4.72 -25.82
CA ALA A 41 -2.21 -4.74 -25.11
C ALA A 41 -1.95 -3.43 -24.36
N THR A 42 -2.18 -2.28 -25.01
CA THR A 42 -2.03 -0.97 -24.36
C THR A 42 -3.04 -0.77 -23.23
N ALA A 43 -4.30 -1.15 -23.43
CA ALA A 43 -5.30 -1.15 -22.37
C ALA A 43 -4.90 -2.05 -21.18
N GLY A 44 -4.33 -3.23 -21.47
CA GLY A 44 -3.80 -4.14 -20.44
C GLY A 44 -2.67 -3.52 -19.62
N VAL A 45 -1.71 -2.85 -20.25
CA VAL A 45 -0.60 -2.17 -19.54
C VAL A 45 -1.12 -1.04 -18.65
N ILE A 46 -2.09 -0.25 -19.13
CA ILE A 46 -2.72 0.81 -18.35
C ILE A 46 -3.43 0.23 -17.13
N PHE A 47 -4.20 -0.86 -17.32
CA PHE A 47 -4.91 -1.53 -16.23
C PHE A 47 -3.94 -2.08 -15.17
N ILE A 48 -2.87 -2.75 -15.58
CA ILE A 48 -1.84 -3.28 -14.67
C ILE A 48 -1.17 -2.14 -13.90
N SER A 49 -0.84 -1.03 -14.57
CA SER A 49 -0.24 0.14 -13.94
C SER A 49 -1.16 0.79 -12.91
N TRP A 50 -2.47 0.84 -13.22
CA TRP A 50 -3.49 1.34 -12.30
C TRP A 50 -3.62 0.47 -11.06
N VAL A 51 -3.72 -0.85 -11.22
CA VAL A 51 -3.78 -1.82 -10.13
C VAL A 51 -2.51 -1.78 -9.28
N TRP A 52 -1.35 -1.60 -9.91
CA TRP A 52 -0.08 -1.51 -9.20
C TRP A 52 0.03 -0.23 -8.37
N SER A 53 -0.37 0.91 -8.93
CA SER A 53 -0.43 2.19 -8.21
C SER A 53 -1.40 2.13 -7.02
N TRP A 54 -2.57 1.51 -7.19
CA TRP A 54 -3.53 1.27 -6.11
C TRP A 54 -2.96 0.35 -5.00
N SER A 55 -2.24 -0.70 -5.38
CA SER A 55 -1.57 -1.61 -4.44
C SER A 55 -0.49 -0.88 -3.64
N ASN A 56 0.23 0.06 -4.26
CA ASN A 56 1.25 0.85 -3.59
C ASN A 56 0.66 1.78 -2.51
N LEU A 57 -0.51 2.37 -2.77
CA LEU A 57 -1.24 3.19 -1.80
C LEU A 57 -1.60 2.41 -0.52
N HIS A 58 -1.90 1.12 -0.62
CA HIS A 58 -2.18 0.25 0.55
C HIS A 58 -0.92 -0.11 1.35
N ARG A 59 0.28 -0.04 0.77
CA ARG A 59 1.54 -0.37 1.47
C ARG A 59 1.95 0.69 2.49
N ILE A 60 1.52 1.94 2.31
CA ILE A 60 1.90 3.06 3.18
C ILE A 60 1.19 2.95 4.54
N THR A 61 -0.09 2.57 4.57
CA THR A 61 -0.85 2.40 5.82
C THR A 61 -0.42 1.16 6.61
N MET A 62 -0.05 0.07 5.94
CA MET A 62 0.44 -1.15 6.61
C MET A 62 1.82 -0.95 7.23
N SER A 63 2.74 -0.29 6.52
CA SER A 63 4.07 0.03 7.03
C SER A 63 4.02 0.98 8.24
N TYR A 64 3.06 1.92 8.25
CA TYR A 64 2.89 2.83 9.37
C TYR A 64 2.43 2.11 10.64
N ARG A 65 1.50 1.13 10.52
CA ARG A 65 1.07 0.32 11.67
C ARG A 65 2.18 -0.59 12.20
N ILE A 66 3.02 -1.13 11.31
CA ILE A 66 4.19 -1.93 11.71
C ILE A 66 5.22 -1.06 12.44
N SER A 67 5.50 0.14 11.93
CA SER A 67 6.43 1.08 12.58
C SER A 67 5.92 1.55 13.95
N GLN A 68 4.63 1.89 14.06
CA GLN A 68 3.99 2.26 15.32
C GLN A 68 4.06 1.11 16.35
N ALA A 69 3.71 -0.12 15.95
CA ALA A 69 3.78 -1.28 16.84
C ALA A 69 5.23 -1.57 17.29
N LYS A 70 6.20 -1.41 16.38
CA LYS A 70 7.63 -1.63 16.69
C LYS A 70 8.19 -0.56 17.63
N GLU A 71 7.76 0.69 17.49
CA GLU A 71 8.16 1.78 18.38
C GLU A 71 7.64 1.55 19.80
N ILE A 72 6.36 1.18 19.93
CA ILE A 72 5.74 0.84 21.22
C ILE A 72 6.47 -0.33 21.87
N GLN A 73 6.77 -1.40 21.11
CA GLN A 73 7.52 -2.54 21.62
C GLN A 73 8.93 -2.14 22.12
N LYS A 74 9.62 -1.27 21.40
CA LYS A 74 10.95 -0.78 21.78
C LYS A 74 10.89 0.04 23.08
N GLN A 75 9.89 0.92 23.22
CA GLN A 75 9.70 1.71 24.44
C GLN A 75 9.46 0.81 25.67
N TYR A 76 8.61 -0.21 25.55
CA TYR A 76 8.38 -1.15 26.65
C TYR A 76 9.63 -1.95 27.01
N LEU A 77 10.42 -2.38 26.02
CA LEU A 77 11.67 -3.10 26.25
C LEU A 77 12.70 -2.24 26.98
N GLU A 78 12.85 -0.98 26.56
CA GLU A 78 13.75 -0.03 27.20
C GLU A 78 13.32 0.29 28.64
N MET A 79 12.01 0.48 28.86
CA MET A 79 11.46 0.71 30.19
C MET A 79 11.71 -0.49 31.13
N ASN A 80 11.44 -1.70 30.65
CA ASN A 80 11.68 -2.91 31.44
C ASN A 80 13.17 -3.08 31.78
N ARG A 81 14.06 -2.80 30.82
CA ARG A 81 15.51 -2.81 31.07
C ARG A 81 15.92 -1.80 32.13
N LYS A 82 15.40 -0.57 32.08
CA LYS A 82 15.67 0.46 33.10
C LYS A 82 15.18 0.04 34.47
N LEU A 83 13.94 -0.44 34.56
CA LEU A 83 13.35 -0.93 35.81
C LEU A 83 14.16 -2.08 36.42
N ARG A 84 14.64 -3.02 35.61
CA ARG A 84 15.52 -4.10 36.09
C ARG A 84 16.82 -3.58 36.67
N ILE A 85 17.45 -2.60 36.01
CA ILE A 85 18.69 -1.98 36.49
C ILE A 85 18.43 -1.23 37.80
N GLU A 86 17.36 -0.45 37.87
CA GLU A 86 16.97 0.27 39.09
C GLU A 86 16.68 -0.69 40.23
N LEU A 87 15.96 -1.78 39.98
CA LEU A 87 15.68 -2.80 40.96
C LEU A 87 16.98 -3.45 41.44
N SER A 88 17.86 -3.88 40.53
CA SER A 88 19.17 -4.44 40.90
C SER A 88 20.01 -3.46 41.72
N ASN A 89 19.95 -2.16 41.40
CA ASN A 89 20.63 -1.12 42.16
C ASN A 89 19.99 -0.86 43.53
N LEU A 90 18.66 -0.92 43.64
CA LEU A 90 17.93 -0.81 44.92
C LEU A 90 18.18 -2.01 45.82
N THR A 91 18.23 -3.21 45.25
CA THR A 91 18.53 -4.45 45.97
C THR A 91 20.02 -4.72 46.14
N ALA A 92 20.89 -3.86 45.59
CA ALA A 92 22.32 -4.04 45.69
C ALA A 92 22.73 -3.96 47.17
N ILE A 93 23.27 -5.06 47.69
CA ILE A 93 23.66 -5.21 49.10
C ILE A 93 24.58 -4.06 49.53
N HIS A 94 25.56 -3.69 48.70
CA HIS A 94 26.46 -2.57 48.97
C HIS A 94 25.73 -1.23 49.16
N ARG A 95 24.66 -0.98 48.39
CA ARG A 95 23.85 0.24 48.54
C ARG A 95 23.01 0.19 49.81
N LEU A 96 22.45 -0.98 50.13
CA LEU A 96 21.69 -1.20 51.36
C LEU A 96 22.57 -1.08 52.61
N GLU A 97 23.79 -1.62 52.59
CA GLU A 97 24.79 -1.47 53.65
C GLU A 97 25.18 0.00 53.86
N LYS A 98 25.43 0.73 52.76
CA LYS A 98 25.71 2.16 52.84
C LYS A 98 24.53 2.93 53.44
N LEU A 99 23.30 2.63 53.01
CA LEU A 99 22.08 3.26 53.54
C LEU A 99 21.87 2.91 55.03
N ALA A 100 22.10 1.66 55.42
CA ALA A 100 22.02 1.18 56.80
C ALA A 100 23.00 1.92 57.71
N LEU A 101 24.26 2.06 57.26
CA LEU A 101 25.31 2.75 58.01
C LEU A 101 25.08 4.26 58.09
N GLU A 102 24.78 4.92 56.96
CA GLU A 102 24.72 6.38 56.88
C GLU A 102 23.38 6.96 57.36
N THR A 103 22.26 6.30 57.02
CA THR A 103 20.92 6.84 57.30
C THR A 103 20.31 6.27 58.56
N TYR A 104 20.56 4.98 58.84
CA TYR A 104 19.95 4.28 59.97
C TYR A 104 20.91 4.02 61.13
N GLY A 105 22.19 4.37 60.99
CA GLY A 105 23.22 4.12 62.01
C GLY A 105 23.42 2.64 62.35
N MET A 106 22.95 1.75 61.46
CA MET A 106 23.02 0.31 61.62
C MET A 106 24.35 -0.19 61.05
N GLY A 107 25.26 -0.56 61.93
CA GLY A 107 26.50 -1.24 61.59
C GLY A 107 26.47 -2.73 61.90
N PRO A 108 27.52 -3.48 61.51
CA PRO A 108 27.64 -4.88 61.86
C PRO A 108 27.53 -5.06 63.40
N PRO A 109 26.80 -6.10 63.86
CA PRO A 109 26.53 -6.28 65.28
C PRO A 109 27.85 -6.50 66.05
N LYS A 110 27.96 -5.87 67.22
CA LYS A 110 29.12 -6.10 68.08
C LYS A 110 29.13 -7.55 68.58
N PRO A 111 30.30 -8.14 68.86
CA PRO A 111 30.40 -9.51 69.37
C PRO A 111 29.53 -9.76 70.63
N SER A 112 29.30 -8.72 71.43
CA SER A 112 28.44 -8.77 72.62
C SER A 112 26.94 -8.78 72.34
N GLN A 113 26.51 -8.54 71.10
CA GLN A 113 25.10 -8.50 70.68
C GLN A 113 24.66 -9.77 69.94
N VAL A 114 25.57 -10.73 69.74
CA VAL A 114 25.29 -11.99 69.04
C VAL A 114 25.01 -13.09 70.08
N VAL A 115 23.79 -13.61 70.09
CA VAL A 115 23.40 -14.77 70.91
C VAL A 115 23.36 -16.00 70.01
N ASN A 116 24.23 -16.98 70.28
CA ASN A 116 24.20 -18.27 69.59
C ASN A 116 23.18 -19.17 70.30
N LEU A 117 22.12 -19.54 69.61
CA LEU A 117 21.12 -20.48 70.11
C LEU A 117 21.61 -21.92 69.86
N PRO A 118 21.36 -22.87 70.81
CA PRO A 118 21.77 -24.27 70.68
C PRO A 118 21.00 -25.03 69.60
#